data_AF-A0A3A3HD36-F1
#
_entry.id   AF-A0A3A3HD36-F1
#
_cell.length_a   1.000
_cell.length_b   1.000
_cell.length_c   1.000
_cell.angle_alpha   90.00
_cell.angle_beta   90.00
_cell.angle_gamma   90.00
#
_symmetry.space_group_name_H-M   'P 1'
#
loop_
_entity.id
_entity.type
_entity.pdbx_description
1 polymer ?
#
loop_
_entity_poly.entity_id
_entity_poly.type
_entity_poly.pdbx_seq_one_letter_code
_entity_poly.pdbx_strand_id
1 'polypeptide(L)'
;MFTIAEAAKAAGTNSATVRTWIHNSKFWFEDHEIERAETNGQAHKITFEGAMRLALMAKLTLSGVAADRAFQHVLKFFDAGDWHCADKPARAPGSLYEAGETLIVGYAGEDEARIVNAPLDATLASVLDLSKPAAFVIHMNSLRRLMLDSLAQS
;
A
#
# COMPACT_ATOMS: atom_id res chain seq x y z
N MET A 1 -7.66 8.69 -13.54
CA MET A 1 -6.56 9.43 -12.87
C MET A 1 -7.16 10.38 -11.86
N PHE A 2 -6.42 10.69 -10.80
CA PHE A 2 -6.97 11.32 -9.60
C PHE A 2 -6.09 12.46 -9.12
N THR A 3 -6.64 13.44 -8.42
CA THR A 3 -5.82 14.42 -7.70
C THR A 3 -5.30 13.81 -6.39
N ILE A 4 -4.24 14.41 -5.81
CA ILE A 4 -3.76 14.04 -4.45
C ILE A 4 -4.91 14.16 -3.42
N ALA A 5 -5.81 15.13 -3.59
CA ALA A 5 -6.93 15.33 -2.68
C ALA A 5 -7.96 14.19 -2.77
N GLU A 6 -8.35 13.78 -3.98
CA GLU A 6 -9.24 12.64 -4.21
C GLU A 6 -8.63 11.35 -3.66
N ALA A 7 -7.37 11.09 -3.97
CA ALA A 7 -6.69 9.87 -3.52
C ALA A 7 -6.47 9.85 -2.01
N ALA A 8 -6.10 10.98 -1.39
CA ALA A 8 -5.99 11.08 0.07
C ALA A 8 -7.34 10.80 0.74
N LYS A 9 -8.42 11.39 0.23
CA LYS A 9 -9.78 11.16 0.73
C LYS A 9 -10.17 9.69 0.62
N ALA A 10 -9.96 9.06 -0.54
CA ALA A 10 -10.24 7.64 -0.76
C ALA A 10 -9.40 6.73 0.16
N ALA A 11 -8.14 7.10 0.41
CA ALA A 11 -7.24 6.43 1.35
C ALA A 11 -7.63 6.62 2.83
N GLY A 12 -8.60 7.49 3.14
CA GLY A 12 -8.99 7.82 4.51
C GLY A 12 -7.97 8.70 5.23
N THR A 13 -7.21 9.52 4.50
CA THR A 13 -6.27 10.52 5.03
C THR A 13 -6.58 11.91 4.46
N ASN A 14 -5.83 12.93 4.88
CA ASN A 14 -5.99 14.30 4.37
C ASN A 14 -4.81 14.70 3.47
N SER A 15 -5.06 15.56 2.48
CA SER A 15 -4.03 15.95 1.50
C SER A 15 -2.86 16.75 2.10
N ALA A 16 -3.04 17.40 3.25
CA ALA A 16 -1.96 18.12 3.94
C ALA A 16 -0.94 17.13 4.51
N THR A 17 -1.40 16.06 5.16
CA THR A 17 -0.57 14.95 5.65
C THR A 17 0.23 14.32 4.51
N VAL A 18 -0.38 14.07 3.36
CA VAL A 18 0.32 13.53 2.19
C VAL A 18 1.44 14.48 1.72
N ARG A 19 1.15 15.78 1.61
CA ARG A 19 2.15 16.78 1.25
C ARG A 19 3.29 16.84 2.27
N THR A 20 2.99 16.73 3.56
CA THR A 20 4.01 16.66 4.62
C THR A 20 4.90 15.43 4.46
N TRP A 21 4.33 14.25 4.15
CA TRP A 21 5.14 13.05 3.89
C TRP A 21 6.06 13.25 2.68
N ILE A 22 5.56 13.82 1.59
CA ILE A 22 6.36 14.11 0.39
C ILE A 22 7.48 15.11 0.70
N HIS A 23 7.12 16.23 1.33
CA HIS A 23 8.07 17.29 1.69
C HIS A 23 9.20 16.79 2.58
N ASN A 24 8.88 15.90 3.53
CA ASN A 24 9.87 15.34 4.46
C ASN A 24 10.55 14.08 3.92
N SER A 25 10.39 13.76 2.64
CA SER A 25 10.94 12.56 1.98
C SER A 25 10.58 11.24 2.68
N LYS A 26 9.38 11.19 3.28
CA LYS A 26 8.80 10.01 3.94
C LYS A 26 7.88 9.20 3.02
N PHE A 27 7.64 9.72 1.82
CA PHE A 27 6.81 9.11 0.79
C PHE A 27 7.14 9.80 -0.54
N TRP A 28 7.19 9.06 -1.63
CA TRP A 28 7.22 9.61 -2.98
C TRP A 28 6.44 8.71 -3.93
N PHE A 29 6.07 9.29 -5.07
CA PHE A 29 5.51 8.58 -6.20
C PHE A 29 6.64 8.29 -7.18
N GLU A 30 6.55 7.16 -7.86
CA GLU A 30 7.40 6.88 -9.02
C GLU A 30 6.95 7.68 -10.25
N ASP A 31 7.83 7.85 -11.23
CA ASP A 31 7.56 8.70 -12.40
C ASP A 31 6.31 8.27 -13.20
N HIS A 32 6.00 6.97 -13.25
CA HIS A 32 4.80 6.44 -13.92
C HIS A 32 3.53 6.56 -13.08
N GLU A 33 3.64 6.91 -11.81
CA GLU A 33 2.51 7.05 -10.90
C GLU A 33 1.94 8.47 -10.85
N ILE A 34 2.68 9.43 -11.39
CA ILE A 34 2.32 10.85 -11.43
C ILE A 34 2.46 11.42 -12.85
N GLU A 35 1.37 11.93 -13.39
CA GLU A 35 1.40 12.68 -14.63
C GLU A 35 1.55 14.17 -14.30
N ARG A 36 2.62 14.77 -14.84
CA ARG A 36 2.83 16.21 -14.74
C ARG A 36 1.73 16.91 -15.52
N ALA A 37 1.19 17.95 -14.91
CA ALA A 37 0.28 18.84 -15.58
C ALA A 37 0.95 19.45 -16.83
N GLU A 38 0.29 19.34 -17.99
CA GLU A 38 0.79 19.89 -19.27
C GLU A 38 0.85 21.43 -19.28
N THR A 39 0.16 22.09 -18.34
CA THR A 39 0.04 23.55 -18.26
C THR A 39 0.29 24.09 -16.85
N ASN A 40 0.92 25.28 -16.80
CA ASN A 40 1.17 26.02 -15.56
C ASN A 40 -0.15 26.28 -14.82
N GLY A 41 -0.33 25.62 -13.67
CA GLY A 41 -1.47 25.81 -12.77
C GLY A 41 -2.39 24.61 -12.60
N GLN A 42 -2.26 23.55 -13.42
CA GLN A 42 -3.03 22.33 -13.19
C GLN A 42 -2.39 21.45 -12.10
N ALA A 43 -3.23 20.83 -11.27
CA ALA A 43 -2.77 19.90 -10.25
C ALA A 43 -2.22 18.63 -10.91
N HIS A 44 -1.09 18.12 -10.40
CA HIS A 44 -0.59 16.81 -10.80
C HIS A 44 -1.66 15.74 -10.60
N LYS A 45 -1.76 14.85 -11.59
CA LYS A 45 -2.68 13.73 -11.57
C LYS A 45 -1.90 12.47 -11.20
N ILE A 46 -2.50 11.63 -10.38
CA ILE A 46 -1.93 10.35 -9.99
C ILE A 46 -2.71 9.22 -10.62
N THR A 47 -2.00 8.15 -10.97
CA THR A 47 -2.60 6.93 -11.49
C THR A 47 -3.30 6.16 -10.36
N PHE A 48 -4.04 5.11 -10.72
CA PHE A 48 -4.62 4.22 -9.71
C PHE A 48 -3.53 3.54 -8.87
N GLU A 49 -2.40 3.20 -9.47
CA GLU A 49 -1.25 2.60 -8.77
C GLU A 49 -0.68 3.58 -7.73
N GLY A 50 -0.46 4.84 -8.10
CA GLY A 50 -0.05 5.87 -7.15
C GLY A 50 -1.08 6.06 -6.02
N ALA A 51 -2.37 6.04 -6.34
CA ALA A 51 -3.42 6.09 -5.33
C ALA A 51 -3.37 4.88 -4.37
N MET A 52 -3.09 3.67 -4.88
CA MET A 52 -2.90 2.47 -4.08
C MET A 52 -1.65 2.53 -3.19
N ARG A 53 -0.53 3.06 -3.71
CA ARG A 53 0.69 3.31 -2.95
C ARG A 53 0.42 4.22 -1.75
N LEU A 54 -0.30 5.31 -1.99
CA LEU A 54 -0.74 6.24 -0.94
C LEU A 54 -1.70 5.58 0.06
N ALA A 55 -2.65 4.77 -0.42
CA ALA A 55 -3.61 4.09 0.45
C ALA A 55 -2.94 3.11 1.42
N LEU A 56 -1.94 2.36 0.94
CA LEU A 56 -1.16 1.47 1.80
C LEU A 56 -0.36 2.26 2.84
N MET A 57 0.31 3.35 2.44
CA MET A 57 1.01 4.24 3.36
C MET A 57 0.09 4.77 4.47
N ALA A 58 -1.12 5.22 4.10
CA ALA A 58 -2.12 5.69 5.04
C ALA A 58 -2.58 4.59 6.01
N LYS A 59 -2.84 3.37 5.52
CA LYS A 59 -3.26 2.26 6.39
C LYS A 59 -2.18 1.82 7.38
N LEU A 60 -0.92 1.78 6.95
CA LEU A 60 0.20 1.43 7.81
C LEU A 60 0.41 2.48 8.90
N THR A 61 0.40 3.76 8.54
CA THR A 61 0.55 4.85 9.51
C THR A 61 -0.60 4.93 10.52
N LEU A 62 -1.84 4.70 10.07
CA LEU A 62 -3.01 4.58 10.97
C LEU A 62 -2.91 3.37 11.90
N SER A 63 -2.18 2.32 11.51
CA SER A 63 -1.90 1.14 12.34
C SER A 63 -0.74 1.36 13.33
N GLY A 64 -0.22 2.58 13.43
CA GLY A 64 0.86 2.94 14.36
C GLY A 64 2.28 2.73 13.81
N VAL A 65 2.41 2.36 12.53
CA VAL A 65 3.74 2.24 11.90
C VAL A 65 4.27 3.64 11.59
N ALA A 66 5.48 3.94 12.06
CA ALA A 66 6.14 5.21 11.75
C ALA A 66 6.29 5.40 10.23
N ALA A 67 6.10 6.64 9.73
CA ALA A 67 6.03 6.93 8.30
C ALA A 67 7.21 6.38 7.49
N ASP A 68 8.46 6.55 7.97
CA ASP A 68 9.65 5.98 7.32
C ASP A 68 9.54 4.47 7.09
N ARG A 69 9.17 3.73 8.14
CA ARG A 69 9.03 2.26 8.07
C ARG A 69 7.81 1.85 7.27
N ALA A 70 6.70 2.59 7.38
CA ALA A 70 5.52 2.36 6.57
C ALA A 70 5.86 2.45 5.08
N PHE A 71 6.67 3.43 4.69
CA PHE A 71 7.10 3.57 3.31
C PHE A 71 8.03 2.45 2.84
N GLN A 72 8.93 1.95 3.69
CA GLN A 72 9.72 0.74 3.36
C GLN A 72 8.84 -0.48 3.07
N HIS A 73 7.76 -0.67 3.83
CA HIS A 73 6.80 -1.74 3.55
C HIS A 73 6.02 -1.51 2.26
N VAL A 74 5.71 -0.26 1.93
CA VAL A 74 5.09 0.12 0.65
C VAL A 74 6.02 -0.25 -0.51
N LEU A 75 7.29 0.16 -0.47
CA LEU A 75 8.29 -0.18 -1.49
C LEU A 75 8.42 -1.69 -1.67
N LYS A 76 8.47 -2.46 -0.58
CA LYS A 76 8.54 -3.92 -0.65
C LYS A 76 7.35 -4.53 -1.39
N PHE A 77 6.16 -3.97 -1.24
CA PHE A 77 4.99 -4.45 -1.97
C PHE A 77 5.04 -4.04 -3.45
N PHE A 78 5.31 -2.77 -3.73
CA PHE A 78 5.22 -2.20 -5.07
C PHE A 78 6.41 -2.48 -5.97
N ASP A 79 7.61 -2.73 -5.42
CA ASP A 79 8.83 -2.72 -6.22
C ASP A 79 9.51 -4.10 -6.28
N ALA A 80 9.35 -4.96 -5.25
CA ALA A 80 10.10 -6.22 -5.18
C ALA A 80 9.43 -7.41 -5.90
N GLY A 81 8.09 -7.49 -5.94
CA GLY A 81 7.36 -8.67 -6.45
C GLY A 81 7.80 -10.00 -5.78
N ASP A 82 7.41 -11.15 -6.35
CA ASP A 82 7.85 -12.50 -5.90
C ASP A 82 8.39 -13.36 -7.07
N TRP A 83 9.24 -12.80 -7.93
CA TRP A 83 9.51 -13.31 -9.29
C TRP A 83 10.33 -14.62 -9.35
N HIS A 84 10.82 -15.15 -8.22
CA HIS A 84 11.82 -16.22 -8.19
C HIS A 84 11.52 -17.41 -7.26
N CYS A 85 10.26 -17.72 -6.98
CA CYS A 85 9.92 -18.95 -6.27
C CYS A 85 9.15 -19.91 -7.17
N ALA A 86 9.83 -20.91 -7.75
CA ALA A 86 9.20 -21.94 -8.58
C ALA A 86 8.09 -22.71 -7.83
N ASP A 87 8.19 -22.79 -6.49
CA ASP A 87 7.28 -23.54 -5.63
C ASP A 87 6.21 -22.66 -4.94
N LYS A 88 6.13 -21.37 -5.26
CA LYS A 88 5.12 -20.46 -4.68
C LYS A 88 4.39 -19.68 -5.77
N PRO A 89 3.11 -19.34 -5.56
CA PRO A 89 2.42 -18.38 -6.41
C PRO A 89 3.26 -17.11 -6.52
N ALA A 90 3.65 -16.74 -7.74
CA ALA A 90 4.40 -15.53 -7.99
C ALA A 90 3.42 -14.36 -8.18
N ARG A 91 3.85 -13.15 -7.83
CA ARG A 91 3.15 -11.90 -8.17
C ARG A 91 4.12 -10.91 -8.78
N ALA A 92 3.62 -10.11 -9.71
CA ALA A 92 4.32 -8.92 -10.18
C ALA A 92 4.41 -7.87 -9.05
N PRO A 93 5.35 -6.91 -9.12
CA PRO A 93 5.43 -5.82 -8.16
C PRO A 93 4.12 -5.00 -8.21
N GLY A 94 3.64 -4.56 -7.05
CA GLY A 94 2.37 -3.84 -6.91
C GLY A 94 1.10 -4.67 -7.18
N SER A 95 1.24 -5.92 -7.60
CA SER A 95 0.12 -6.80 -7.93
C SER A 95 -0.30 -7.66 -6.73
N LEU A 96 -1.58 -8.04 -6.71
CA LEU A 96 -2.10 -9.07 -5.82
C LEU A 96 -1.74 -10.45 -6.37
N TYR A 97 -1.73 -11.47 -5.52
CA TYR A 97 -1.77 -12.86 -5.98
C TYR A 97 -3.08 -13.15 -6.73
N GLU A 98 -3.00 -13.97 -7.77
CA GLU A 98 -4.17 -14.35 -8.59
C GLU A 98 -5.18 -15.22 -7.84
N ALA A 99 -4.68 -16.07 -6.93
CA ALA A 99 -5.48 -16.94 -6.08
C ALA A 99 -5.10 -16.72 -4.61
N GLY A 100 -6.11 -16.71 -3.74
CA GLY A 100 -5.98 -16.43 -2.31
C GLY A 100 -6.08 -14.95 -1.96
N GLU A 101 -5.69 -14.62 -0.74
CA GLU A 101 -5.66 -13.27 -0.21
C GLU A 101 -4.22 -12.76 -0.10
N THR A 102 -3.99 -11.54 -0.57
CA THR A 102 -2.69 -10.88 -0.46
C THR A 102 -2.64 -10.07 0.82
N LEU A 103 -1.87 -10.56 1.78
CA LEU A 103 -1.72 -9.93 3.09
C LEU A 103 -0.33 -9.32 3.24
N ILE A 104 -0.24 -8.14 3.82
CA ILE A 104 1.01 -7.56 4.32
C ILE A 104 1.01 -7.72 5.83
N VAL A 105 1.97 -8.48 6.34
CA VAL A 105 2.08 -8.82 7.76
C VAL A 105 3.40 -8.27 8.29
N GLY A 106 3.35 -7.38 9.26
CA GLY A 106 4.54 -6.90 9.96
C GLY A 106 4.41 -7.09 11.46
N TYR A 107 5.56 -7.19 12.13
CA TYR A 107 5.63 -7.41 13.58
C TYR A 107 6.31 -6.22 14.27
N ALA A 108 5.93 -5.99 15.52
CA ALA A 108 6.60 -4.97 16.33
C ALA A 108 8.09 -5.31 16.51
N GLY A 109 8.94 -4.33 16.22
CA GLY A 109 10.39 -4.46 16.29
C GLY A 109 11.05 -5.09 15.06
N GLU A 110 10.28 -5.52 14.05
CA GLU A 110 10.83 -5.93 12.75
C GLU A 110 10.81 -4.75 11.78
N ASP A 111 11.89 -4.59 11.01
CA ASP A 111 12.03 -3.53 10.02
C ASP A 111 11.33 -3.86 8.70
N GLU A 112 11.00 -5.14 8.48
CA GLU A 112 10.39 -5.61 7.26
C GLU A 112 9.08 -6.35 7.50
N ALA A 113 8.06 -5.98 6.72
CA ALA A 113 6.84 -6.76 6.59
C ALA A 113 7.07 -7.93 5.62
N ARG A 114 6.26 -8.96 5.76
CA ARG A 114 6.17 -10.11 4.86
C ARG A 114 4.91 -9.97 4.03
N ILE A 115 4.98 -10.40 2.78
CA ILE A 115 3.84 -10.47 1.89
C ILE A 115 3.45 -11.94 1.82
N VAL A 116 2.20 -12.24 2.12
CA VAL A 116 1.70 -13.59 2.32
C VAL A 116 0.55 -13.83 1.37
N ASN A 117 0.61 -14.94 0.63
CA ASN A 117 -0.55 -15.50 -0.04
C ASN A 117 -1.27 -16.41 0.97
N ALA A 118 -2.39 -15.93 1.51
CA ALA A 118 -3.20 -16.70 2.45
C ALA A 118 -4.36 -17.39 1.73
N PRO A 119 -4.68 -18.65 2.06
CA PRO A 119 -5.95 -19.27 1.66
C PRO A 119 -7.17 -18.41 2.05
N LEU A 120 -8.26 -18.50 1.29
CA LEU A 120 -9.48 -17.72 1.55
C LEU A 120 -10.11 -18.02 2.91
N ASP A 121 -9.87 -19.21 3.44
CA ASP A 121 -10.33 -19.69 4.75
C ASP A 121 -9.26 -19.55 5.85
N ALA A 122 -8.14 -18.89 5.56
CA ALA A 122 -7.07 -18.70 6.52
C ALA A 122 -7.54 -17.93 7.76
N THR A 123 -7.13 -18.40 8.92
CA THR A 123 -7.34 -17.69 10.19
C THR A 123 -6.15 -16.78 10.47
N LEU A 124 -6.33 -15.73 11.27
CA LEU A 124 -5.21 -14.91 11.74
C LEU A 124 -4.12 -15.74 12.42
N ALA A 125 -4.50 -16.76 13.19
CA ALA A 125 -3.57 -17.68 13.84
C ALA A 125 -2.72 -18.50 12.86
N SER A 126 -3.23 -18.79 11.66
CA SER A 126 -2.47 -19.49 10.61
C SER A 126 -1.49 -18.59 9.84
N VAL A 127 -1.67 -17.27 9.93
CA VAL A 127 -0.84 -16.27 9.22
C VAL A 127 0.19 -15.63 10.14
N LEU A 128 -0.15 -15.47 11.43
CA LEU A 128 0.65 -14.77 12.41
C LEU A 128 1.56 -15.71 13.21
N ASP A 129 2.78 -15.23 13.48
CA ASP A 129 3.65 -15.75 14.51
C ASP A 129 3.15 -15.25 15.87
N LEU A 130 2.39 -16.09 16.56
CA LEU A 130 1.78 -15.78 17.86
C LEU A 130 2.80 -15.63 19.00
N SER A 131 4.08 -15.94 18.76
CA SER A 131 5.14 -15.64 19.74
C SER A 131 5.52 -14.15 19.79
N LYS A 132 5.09 -13.37 18.78
CA LYS A 132 5.39 -11.94 18.67
C LYS A 132 4.38 -11.12 19.49
N PRO A 133 4.83 -10.04 20.17
CA PRO A 133 3.99 -9.29 21.08
C PRO A 133 2.92 -8.44 20.38
N ALA A 134 3.15 -8.05 19.12
CA ALA A 134 2.20 -7.31 18.32
C ALA A 134 2.50 -7.48 16.83
N ALA A 135 1.44 -7.41 16.02
CA ALA A 135 1.50 -7.48 14.57
C ALA A 135 0.46 -6.53 13.95
N PHE A 136 0.71 -6.11 12.71
CA PHE A 136 -0.30 -5.53 11.85
C PHE A 136 -0.53 -6.46 10.66
N VAL A 137 -1.77 -6.46 10.16
CA VAL A 137 -2.16 -7.19 8.94
C VAL A 137 -2.93 -6.24 8.05
N ILE A 138 -2.41 -5.96 6.86
CA ILE A 138 -3.13 -5.21 5.83
C ILE A 138 -3.59 -6.17 4.75
N HIS A 139 -4.90 -6.19 4.53
CA HIS A 139 -5.53 -7.03 3.52
C HIS A 139 -5.64 -6.28 2.19
N MET A 140 -4.70 -6.53 1.27
CA MET A 140 -4.54 -5.72 0.06
C MET A 140 -5.72 -5.86 -0.90
N ASN A 141 -6.36 -7.02 -0.96
CA ASN A 141 -7.56 -7.24 -1.77
C ASN A 141 -8.71 -6.33 -1.34
N SER A 142 -8.95 -6.20 -0.03
CA SER A 142 -9.98 -5.32 0.54
C SER A 142 -9.62 -3.85 0.37
N LEU A 143 -8.34 -3.49 0.55
CA LEU A 143 -7.88 -2.12 0.33
C LEU A 143 -8.09 -1.71 -1.13
N ARG A 144 -7.74 -2.59 -2.09
CA ARG A 144 -7.96 -2.33 -3.52
C ARG A 144 -9.43 -2.13 -3.85
N ARG A 145 -10.32 -2.99 -3.31
CA ARG A 145 -11.77 -2.86 -3.51
C ARG A 145 -12.28 -1.52 -2.97
N LEU A 146 -11.90 -1.18 -1.74
CA LEU A 146 -12.26 0.10 -1.12
C LEU A 146 -11.80 1.30 -1.96
N MET A 147 -10.58 1.24 -2.50
CA MET A 147 -10.05 2.31 -3.35
C MET A 147 -10.79 2.42 -4.68
N LEU A 148 -11.13 1.29 -5.32
CA LEU A 148 -11.95 1.28 -6.55
C LEU A 148 -13.33 1.91 -6.29
N ASP A 149 -14.01 1.48 -5.22
CA ASP A 149 -15.35 1.96 -4.88
C ASP A 149 -15.36 3.46 -4.52
N SER A 150 -14.35 3.91 -3.77
CA SER A 150 -14.24 5.30 -3.33
C SER A 150 -13.89 6.26 -4.47
N LEU A 151 -12.97 5.84 -5.35
CA LEU A 151 -12.53 6.66 -6.47
C LEU A 151 -13.56 6.70 -7.61
N ALA A 152 -14.43 5.70 -7.72
CA ALA A 152 -15.55 5.73 -8.66
C ALA A 152 -16.63 6.78 -8.29
N GLN A 153 -16.65 7.24 -7.03
CA GLN A 153 -17.60 8.24 -6.52
C GLN A 153 -17.01 9.66 -6.46
N SER A 154 -15.75 9.82 -6.85
CA SER A 154 -14.97 11.06 -6.78
C SER A 154 -15.02 11.83 -8.08
#